data_AF-A0A087UH07-F1
#
_entry.id   AF-A0A087UH07-F1
#
_cell.length_a   1.000
_cell.length_b   1.000
_cell.length_c   1.000
_cell.angle_alpha   90.00
_cell.angle_beta   90.00
_cell.angle_gamma   90.00
#
_symmetry.space_group_name_H-M   'P 1'
#
loop_
_entity.id
_entity.type
_entity.pdbx_description
1 polymer ?
#
loop_
_entity_poly.entity_id
_entity_poly.type
_entity_poly.pdbx_seq_one_letter_code
_entity_poly.pdbx_strand_id
1 'polypeptide(L)'
;MNQKSSRSHSIFRIVIESRPRNIKNTPVNVSQLDLVDLAGSERACHTKATGKRFRESININVSLLMLSHVINQLNENENYISYRDSKLTRILQNSLGGNSKTAIICTVTPASLEET
;
A
#
# COMPACT_ATOMS: atom_id res chain seq x y z
N MET A 1 0.43 -22.79 -3.70
CA MET A 1 0.83 -21.98 -2.54
C MET A 1 2.32 -21.74 -2.60
N ASN A 2 2.75 -20.50 -2.78
CA ASN A 2 4.16 -20.16 -2.64
C ASN A 2 4.49 -20.12 -1.13
N GLN A 3 5.32 -21.04 -0.64
CA GLN A 3 5.76 -21.01 0.77
C GLN A 3 6.53 -19.71 1.12
N LYS A 4 6.99 -18.97 0.11
CA LYS A 4 7.66 -17.66 0.24
C LYS A 4 6.73 -16.44 0.10
N SER A 5 5.41 -16.60 -0.11
CA SER A 5 4.51 -15.45 -0.18
C SER A 5 4.52 -14.70 1.16
N SER A 6 4.86 -13.41 1.12
CA SER A 6 4.83 -12.54 2.29
C SER A 6 3.39 -12.33 2.77
N ARG A 7 3.16 -12.55 4.06
CA ARG A 7 1.83 -12.41 4.72
C ARG A 7 1.65 -11.07 5.44
N SER A 8 2.51 -10.11 5.16
CA SER A 8 2.53 -8.79 5.78
C SER A 8 2.85 -7.74 4.74
N HIS A 9 2.26 -6.56 4.90
CA HIS A 9 2.68 -5.37 4.16
C HIS A 9 3.87 -4.73 4.87
N SER A 10 4.88 -4.33 4.10
CA SER A 10 6.05 -3.62 4.61
C SER A 10 6.10 -2.22 4.02
N ILE A 11 6.28 -1.22 4.88
CA ILE A 11 6.42 0.18 4.46
C ILE A 11 7.78 0.65 4.96
N PHE A 12 8.67 0.93 4.01
CA PHE A 12 9.98 1.52 4.29
C PHE A 12 9.96 2.99 3.86
N ARG A 13 10.05 3.89 4.84
CA ARG A 13 9.94 5.34 4.64
C ARG A 13 11.29 6.00 4.84
N ILE A 14 11.74 6.72 3.82
CA ILE A 14 12.92 7.58 3.87
C ILE A 14 12.45 9.02 3.95
N VAL A 15 12.85 9.73 5.01
CA VAL A 15 12.62 11.16 5.17
C VAL A 15 13.95 11.88 4.99
N ILE A 16 14.00 12.79 4.02
CA ILE A 16 15.20 13.57 3.70
C ILE A 16 14.90 15.03 4.02
N GLU A 17 15.61 15.55 5.02
CA GLU A 17 15.63 16.97 5.32
C GLU A 17 16.85 17.61 4.65
N SER A 18 16.64 18.72 3.96
CA SER A 18 17.69 19.44 3.25
C SER A 18 17.60 20.94 3.50
N ARG A 19 18.76 21.59 3.58
CA ARG A 19 18.89 23.05 3.75
C ARG A 19 20.04 23.58 2.90
N PRO A 20 19.89 24.74 2.25
CA PRO A 20 21.00 25.42 1.59
C PRO A 20 22.13 25.72 2.58
N ARG A 21 23.38 25.35 2.24
CA ARG A 21 24.54 25.49 3.12
C ARG A 21 24.91 26.95 3.44
N ASN A 22 24.67 27.86 2.49
CA ASN A 22 25.23 29.22 2.52
C ASN A 22 24.20 30.30 2.86
N ILE A 23 22.96 29.94 3.18
CA ILE A 23 21.89 30.90 3.47
C ILE A 23 21.36 30.61 4.88
N LYS A 24 21.57 31.57 5.80
CA LYS A 24 21.02 31.49 7.16
C LYS A 24 19.52 31.80 7.11
N ASN A 25 18.75 31.25 8.06
CA ASN A 25 17.29 31.44 8.18
C ASN A 25 16.44 30.97 6.97
N THR A 26 16.90 30.00 6.18
CA THR A 26 16.03 29.39 5.16
C THR A 26 15.13 28.30 5.75
N PRO A 27 13.91 28.12 5.18
CA PRO A 27 13.07 26.99 5.52
C PRO A 27 13.77 25.65 5.22
N VAL A 28 13.38 24.61 5.96
CA VAL A 28 13.85 23.25 5.76
C VAL A 28 13.01 22.59 4.69
N ASN A 29 13.64 22.06 3.66
CA ASN A 29 12.95 21.24 2.67
C ASN A 29 12.90 19.80 3.17
N VAL A 30 11.69 19.30 3.42
CA VAL A 30 11.47 17.91 3.83
C VAL A 30 10.85 17.16 2.65
N SER A 31 11.49 16.07 2.25
CA SER A 31 10.97 15.16 1.23
C SER A 31 10.81 13.76 1.82
N GLN A 32 9.81 13.03 1.34
CA GLN A 32 9.49 11.68 1.80
C GLN A 32 9.43 10.74 0.60
N LEU A 33 10.10 9.59 0.72
CA LEU A 33 10.00 8.48 -0.22
C LEU A 33 9.46 7.26 0.54
N ASP A 34 8.34 6.73 0.07
CA ASP A 34 7.74 5.51 0.61
C ASP A 34 7.96 4.36 -0.36
N LEU A 35 8.69 3.33 0.08
CA LEU A 35 8.82 2.04 -0.60
C LEU A 35 7.89 1.04 0.07
N VAL A 36 6.85 0.63 -0.64
CA VAL A 36 5.78 -0.22 -0.10
C VAL A 36 5.83 -1.58 -0.79
N ASP A 37 6.07 -2.62 0.00
CA ASP A 37 5.94 -4.02 -0.41
C ASP A 37 4.63 -4.57 0.13
N LEU A 38 3.72 -4.95 -0.76
CA LEU A 38 2.40 -5.45 -0.40
C LEU A 38 2.42 -6.97 -0.30
N ALA A 39 1.67 -7.49 0.67
CA ALA A 39 1.41 -8.92 0.77
C ALA A 39 0.71 -9.44 -0.50
N GLY A 40 0.84 -10.74 -0.72
CA GLY A 40 0.20 -11.39 -1.87
C GLY A 40 -1.33 -11.24 -1.86
N SER A 41 -1.90 -11.07 -3.06
CA SER A 41 -3.34 -10.90 -3.28
C SER A 41 -4.09 -12.22 -3.53
N GLU A 42 -3.47 -13.36 -3.20
CA GLU A 42 -4.06 -14.67 -3.48
C GLU A 42 -5.43 -14.88 -2.79
N ARG A 43 -6.33 -15.58 -3.49
CA ARG A 43 -7.66 -15.89 -2.97
C ARG A 43 -7.54 -16.84 -1.78
N ALA A 44 -8.17 -16.47 -0.66
CA ALA A 44 -8.16 -17.29 0.56
C ALA A 44 -8.74 -18.70 0.33
N CYS A 45 -9.71 -18.87 -0.58
CA CYS A 45 -10.27 -20.18 -0.95
C CYS A 45 -9.25 -21.11 -1.65
N HIS A 46 -8.22 -20.56 -2.28
CA HIS A 46 -7.14 -21.32 -2.91
C HIS A 46 -6.04 -21.66 -1.90
N THR A 47 -6.03 -20.98 -0.75
CA THR A 47 -5.20 -21.34 0.38
C THR A 47 -5.90 -22.46 1.15
N LYS A 48 -5.30 -23.65 1.25
CA LYS A 48 -5.76 -24.73 2.15
C LYS A 48 -5.59 -24.37 3.64
N ALA A 49 -5.67 -23.07 3.97
CA ALA A 49 -5.47 -22.52 5.30
C ALA A 49 -6.72 -22.70 6.13
N THR A 50 -6.55 -23.14 7.38
CA THR A 50 -7.65 -23.35 8.33
C THR A 50 -7.38 -22.60 9.64
N GLY A 51 -8.43 -22.36 10.42
CA GLY A 51 -8.34 -21.75 11.75
C GLY A 51 -7.69 -20.36 11.75
N LYS A 52 -6.62 -20.17 12.55
CA LYS A 52 -5.92 -18.88 12.69
C LYS A 52 -5.32 -18.39 11.38
N ARG A 53 -4.77 -19.28 10.55
CA ARG A 53 -4.17 -18.92 9.26
C ARG A 53 -5.21 -18.42 8.27
N PHE A 54 -6.43 -18.96 8.29
CA PHE A 54 -7.52 -18.48 7.45
C PHE A 54 -7.93 -17.04 7.82
N ARG A 55 -8.04 -16.74 9.13
CA ARG A 55 -8.33 -15.39 9.62
C ARG A 55 -7.23 -14.38 9.25
N GLU A 56 -5.97 -14.81 9.30
CA GLU A 56 -4.83 -14.00 8.86
C GLU A 56 -4.93 -13.66 7.36
N SER A 57 -5.17 -14.66 6.50
CA SER A 57 -5.36 -14.44 5.06
C SER A 57 -6.53 -13.50 4.75
N ILE A 58 -7.63 -13.58 5.50
CA ILE A 58 -8.75 -12.63 5.36
C ILE A 58 -8.30 -11.20 5.62
N ASN A 59 -7.60 -10.95 6.74
CA ASN A 59 -7.18 -9.61 7.10
C ASN A 59 -6.19 -8.99 6.10
N ILE A 60 -5.31 -9.81 5.52
CA ILE A 60 -4.42 -9.39 4.41
C ILE A 60 -5.27 -8.91 3.23
N ASN A 61 -6.20 -9.72 2.77
CA ASN A 61 -7.04 -9.38 1.62
C ASN A 61 -7.97 -8.19 1.89
N VAL A 62 -8.44 -8.01 3.13
CA VAL A 62 -9.22 -6.82 3.52
C VAL A 62 -8.39 -5.55 3.32
N SER A 63 -7.14 -5.54 3.78
CA SER A 63 -6.29 -4.34 3.63
C SER A 63 -5.97 -4.01 2.17
N LEU A 64 -5.82 -5.02 1.29
CA LEU A 64 -5.66 -4.84 -0.15
C LEU A 64 -6.95 -4.36 -0.83
N LEU A 65 -8.10 -4.91 -0.43
CA LEU A 65 -9.41 -4.47 -0.93
C LEU A 65 -9.67 -2.99 -0.60
N MET A 66 -9.36 -2.58 0.63
CA MET A 66 -9.50 -1.18 1.03
C MET A 66 -8.55 -0.25 0.26
N LEU A 67 -7.34 -0.74 -0.09
CA LEU A 67 -6.42 0.01 -0.95
C LEU A 67 -7.02 0.24 -2.35
N SER A 68 -7.53 -0.82 -2.99
CA SER A 68 -8.19 -0.70 -4.29
C SER A 68 -9.42 0.21 -4.22
N HIS A 69 -10.21 0.10 -3.15
CA HIS A 69 -11.37 0.97 -2.93
C HIS A 69 -10.96 2.44 -2.88
N VAL A 70 -9.95 2.80 -2.07
CA VAL A 70 -9.43 4.18 -2.00
C VAL A 70 -8.92 4.68 -3.35
N ILE A 71 -8.22 3.84 -4.12
CA ILE A 71 -7.75 4.21 -5.47
C ILE A 71 -8.92 4.52 -6.40
N ASN A 72 -9.99 3.71 -6.35
CA ASN A 72 -11.18 3.94 -7.16
C ASN A 72 -11.90 5.23 -6.75
N GLN A 73 -12.11 5.47 -5.46
CA GLN A 73 -12.73 6.71 -4.97
C GLN A 73 -11.93 7.95 -5.40
N LEU A 74 -10.59 7.86 -5.40
CA LEU A 74 -9.70 8.92 -5.89
C LEU A 74 -9.85 9.15 -7.40
N ASN A 75 -9.93 8.07 -8.18
CA ASN A 75 -10.12 8.15 -9.63
C ASN A 75 -11.49 8.76 -9.99
N GLU A 76 -12.53 8.47 -9.21
CA GLU A 76 -13.87 9.02 -9.37
C GLU A 76 -14.02 10.44 -8.80
N ASN A 77 -12.97 10.99 -8.17
CA ASN A 77 -12.97 12.29 -7.50
C ASN A 77 -14.10 12.42 -6.45
N GLU A 78 -14.34 11.34 -5.69
CA GLU A 78 -15.32 11.37 -4.61
C GLU A 78 -14.95 12.43 -3.54
N ASN A 79 -15.96 13.07 -2.97
CA ASN A 79 -15.77 14.09 -1.92
C ASN A 79 -15.19 13.50 -0.62
N TYR A 80 -15.46 12.23 -0.34
CA TYR A 80 -15.00 11.54 0.86
C TYR A 80 -14.25 10.27 0.47
N ILE A 81 -12.98 10.19 0.89
CA ILE A 81 -12.13 9.04 0.63
C ILE A 81 -11.91 8.25 1.92
N SER A 82 -12.18 6.96 1.89
CA SER A 82 -12.24 6.07 3.05
C SER A 82 -10.87 5.55 3.51
N TYR A 83 -9.89 6.45 3.68
CA TYR A 83 -8.55 6.08 4.17
C TYR A 83 -8.54 5.42 5.56
N ARG A 84 -9.62 5.56 6.34
CA ARG A 84 -9.68 5.08 7.73
C ARG A 84 -10.04 3.61 7.85
N ASP A 85 -10.54 2.99 6.78
CA ASP A 85 -11.05 1.62 6.81
C ASP A 85 -9.93 0.58 6.88
N SER A 86 -8.68 0.98 6.62
CA SER A 86 -7.49 0.15 6.82
C SER A 86 -6.33 0.97 7.38
N LYS A 87 -5.52 0.35 8.24
CA LYS A 87 -4.26 0.96 8.71
C LYS A 87 -3.33 1.28 7.55
N LEU A 88 -3.31 0.43 6.52
CA LEU A 88 -2.47 0.60 5.33
C LEU A 88 -2.84 1.89 4.59
N THR A 89 -4.12 2.06 4.24
CA THR A 89 -4.60 3.25 3.51
C THR A 89 -4.47 4.52 4.35
N ARG A 90 -4.60 4.42 5.68
CA ARG A 90 -4.36 5.54 6.59
C ARG A 90 -2.90 5.99 6.60
N ILE A 91 -1.94 5.05 6.60
CA ILE A 91 -0.50 5.36 6.56
C ILE A 91 -0.10 5.95 5.20
N LEU A 92 -0.72 5.46 4.13
CA LEU A 92 -0.44 5.85 2.74
C LEU A 92 -1.28 7.03 2.24
N GLN A 93 -2.10 7.65 3.09
CA GLN A 93 -3.03 8.72 2.70
C GLN A 93 -2.33 9.85 1.93
N ASN A 94 -1.18 10.32 2.43
CA ASN A 94 -0.42 11.38 1.76
C ASN A 94 0.18 10.92 0.42
N SER A 95 0.55 9.64 0.33
CA SER A 95 1.14 9.06 -0.87
C SER A 95 0.08 8.85 -1.96
N LEU A 96 -1.15 8.43 -1.60
CA LEU A 96 -2.20 8.13 -2.57
C LEU A 96 -2.97 9.35 -3.06
N GLY A 97 -3.37 10.26 -2.16
CA GLY A 97 -4.18 11.43 -2.51
C GLY A 97 -3.67 12.77 -1.99
N GLY A 98 -2.46 12.79 -1.42
CA GLY A 98 -1.78 14.01 -1.02
C GLY A 98 -0.88 14.57 -2.12
N ASN A 99 -0.01 15.49 -1.75
CA ASN A 99 1.00 16.05 -2.65
C ASN A 99 2.19 15.08 -2.79
N SER A 100 1.97 13.99 -3.53
CA SER A 100 2.97 12.94 -3.78
C SER A 100 2.92 12.50 -5.23
N LYS A 101 4.06 12.08 -5.77
CA LYS A 101 4.11 11.30 -7.00
C LYS A 101 4.10 9.83 -6.62
N THR A 102 3.16 9.07 -7.18
CA THR A 102 2.95 7.68 -6.80
C THR A 102 2.89 6.81 -8.03
N ALA A 103 3.61 5.70 -7.98
CA ALA A 103 3.62 4.66 -9.00
C ALA A 103 3.35 3.32 -8.32
N ILE A 104 2.58 2.46 -9.00
CA ILE A 104 2.25 1.12 -8.54
C ILE A 104 2.84 0.14 -9.54
N ILE A 105 3.55 -0.88 -9.05
CA ILE A 105 4.09 -1.96 -9.87
C ILE A 105 3.16 -3.17 -9.71
N CYS A 106 2.40 -3.48 -10.76
CA CYS A 106 1.55 -4.67 -10.78
C CYS A 106 2.39 -5.90 -11.13
N THR A 107 2.60 -6.78 -10.15
CA THR A 107 3.35 -8.04 -10.35
C THR A 107 2.37 -9.18 -10.58
N VAL A 108 2.27 -9.60 -11.85
CA VAL A 108 1.30 -10.61 -12.26
C VAL A 108 1.98 -11.88 -12.77
N THR A 109 1.35 -13.02 -12.55
CA THR A 109 1.83 -14.31 -13.05
C THR A 109 1.17 -14.65 -14.38
N PRO A 110 1.91 -15.12 -15.40
CA PRO A 110 1.32 -15.59 -16.65
C PRO A 110 0.62 -16.95 -16.51
N ALA A 111 0.77 -17.64 -15.37
CA ALA A 111 0.29 -19.00 -15.19
C ALA A 111 -1.22 -19.11 -14.86
N SER A 112 -1.89 -18.00 -14.54
CA SER A 112 -3.28 -18.02 -14.07
C SER A 112 -4.04 -16.78 -14.54
N LEU A 113 -4.85 -16.93 -15.58
CA LEU A 113 -5.66 -15.84 -16.13
C LEU A 113 -6.69 -15.27 -15.14
N GLU A 114 -7.17 -16.08 -14.19
CA GLU A 114 -8.20 -15.67 -13.22
C GLU A 114 -7.64 -14.91 -12.00
N GLU A 115 -6.32 -14.93 -11.79
CA GLU A 115 -5.66 -14.23 -10.67
C GLU A 115 -4.86 -12.99 -11.13
N THR A 116 -4.77 -12.78 -12.46
CA THR A 116 -4.35 -11.55 -13.17
C THR A 116 -5.53 -10.62 -13.41
#